data_AF-A1YSD9-F1
#
_entry.id   AF-A1YSD9-F1
#
_cell.length_a   1.000
_cell.length_b   1.000
_cell.length_c   1.000
_cell.angle_alpha   90.00
_cell.angle_beta   90.00
_cell.angle_gamma   90.00
#
_symmetry.space_group_name_H-M   'P 1'
#
loop_
_entity.id
_entity.type
_entity.pdbx_description
1 polymer ?
#
loop_
_entity_poly.entity_id
_entity_poly.type
_entity_poly.pdbx_seq_one_letter_code
_entity_poly.pdbx_strand_id
1 'polypeptide(L)'
;DLLHHHTISLVRGNAGEIAALIGESIETKGVDSAQIDNVGELALRANQQLGIPVVITGKKDAVAVNHQVRILENGSELMPLVTGTGCLLGAVLAAFIHLADEDSLLDCLEEVLSAYSI
;
A
#
# COMPACT_ATOMS: atom_id res chain seq x y z
N ASP A 1 -5.04 16.56 7.26
CA ASP A 1 -6.44 16.88 7.57
C ASP A 1 -7.28 15.61 7.74
N LEU A 2 -7.43 14.78 6.69
CA LEU A 2 -8.23 13.55 6.74
C LEU A 2 -7.82 12.57 7.86
N LEU A 3 -6.51 12.29 7.99
CA LEU A 3 -5.98 11.39 9.03
C LEU A 3 -6.24 11.87 10.47
N HIS A 4 -6.52 13.16 10.68
CA HIS A 4 -6.75 13.72 12.01
C HIS A 4 -8.24 13.86 12.35
N HIS A 5 -9.12 13.85 11.34
CA HIS A 5 -10.55 14.12 11.52
C HIS A 5 -11.46 12.93 11.17
N HIS A 6 -10.91 11.85 10.63
CA HIS A 6 -11.66 10.66 10.25
C HIS A 6 -10.94 9.38 10.63
N THR A 7 -11.71 8.35 10.97
CA THR A 7 -11.20 6.98 11.10
C THR A 7 -10.90 6.44 9.69
N ILE A 8 -9.64 6.13 9.44
CA ILE A 8 -9.19 5.56 8.17
C ILE A 8 -8.90 4.07 8.38
N SER A 9 -9.54 3.21 7.60
CA SER A 9 -9.38 1.75 7.69
C SER A 9 -8.16 1.22 6.95
N LEU A 10 -7.71 1.94 5.92
CA LEU A 10 -6.60 1.55 5.06
C LEU A 10 -6.01 2.78 4.38
N VAL A 11 -4.69 2.86 4.32
CA VAL A 11 -3.97 3.81 3.46
C VAL A 11 -3.33 3.04 2.31
N ARG A 12 -3.56 3.47 1.07
CA ARG A 12 -2.87 2.94 -0.10
C ARG A 12 -2.17 4.06 -0.86
N GLY A 13 -0.95 3.82 -1.30
CA GLY A 13 -0.20 4.77 -2.14
C GLY A 13 1.00 4.12 -2.81
N ASN A 14 1.67 4.86 -3.67
CA ASN A 14 3.03 4.52 -4.07
C ASN A 14 4.03 4.87 -2.94
N ALA A 15 5.26 4.42 -3.11
CA ALA A 15 6.28 4.55 -2.08
C ALA A 15 6.62 6.03 -1.74
N GLY A 16 6.60 6.92 -2.75
CA GLY A 16 6.78 8.37 -2.58
C GLY A 16 5.65 9.02 -1.79
N GLU A 17 4.40 8.69 -2.11
CA GLU A 17 3.20 9.19 -1.42
C GLU A 17 3.20 8.78 0.05
N ILE A 18 3.54 7.53 0.34
CA ILE A 18 3.53 7.01 1.72
C ILE A 18 4.64 7.62 2.56
N ALA A 19 5.85 7.78 2.03
CA ALA A 19 6.91 8.45 2.78
C ALA A 19 6.60 9.93 3.02
N ALA A 20 6.09 10.63 2.01
CA ALA A 20 5.64 12.01 2.18
C ALA A 20 4.55 12.11 3.26
N LEU A 21 3.62 11.15 3.31
CA LEU A 21 2.55 11.09 4.31
C LEU A 21 3.07 10.95 5.74
N ILE A 22 4.16 10.21 5.94
CA ILE A 22 4.77 10.00 7.27
C ILE A 22 5.90 11.00 7.59
N GLY A 23 6.17 11.93 6.68
CA GLY A 23 7.20 12.96 6.87
C GLY A 23 8.63 12.49 6.59
N GLU A 24 8.81 11.36 5.89
CA GLU A 24 10.11 10.88 5.44
C GLU A 24 10.46 11.49 4.07
N SER A 25 11.67 12.04 3.96
CA SER A 25 12.22 12.46 2.69
C SER A 25 12.87 11.27 1.99
N ILE A 26 12.18 10.70 0.98
CA ILE A 26 12.86 9.84 0.02
C ILE A 26 13.58 10.75 -0.98
N GLU A 27 14.80 10.41 -1.39
CA GLU A 27 15.38 10.95 -2.62
C GLU A 27 14.55 10.51 -3.83
N THR A 28 13.42 11.18 -4.07
CA THR A 28 12.56 10.91 -5.22
C THR A 28 13.23 11.46 -6.47
N LYS A 29 13.98 10.62 -7.20
CA LYS A 29 14.28 10.90 -8.60
C LYS A 29 13.01 10.71 -9.43
N GLY A 30 12.12 11.70 -9.38
CA GLY A 30 10.89 11.74 -10.16
C GLY A 30 9.76 10.84 -9.63
N VAL A 31 8.54 11.13 -10.09
CA VAL A 31 7.30 10.42 -9.73
C VAL A 31 7.33 8.94 -10.16
N ASP A 32 8.21 8.56 -11.08
CA ASP A 32 8.27 7.22 -11.67
C ASP A 32 9.45 6.34 -11.20
N SER A 33 10.35 6.79 -10.31
CA SER A 33 11.62 6.05 -10.09
C SER A 33 12.27 6.21 -8.72
N ALA A 34 11.50 6.29 -7.63
CA ALA A 34 12.07 6.16 -6.29
C ALA A 34 12.42 4.69 -6.02
N GLN A 35 13.70 4.32 -6.10
CA GLN A 35 14.19 3.07 -5.51
C GLN A 35 14.21 3.26 -3.99
N ILE A 36 13.14 2.80 -3.32
CA ILE A 36 13.23 2.48 -1.91
C ILE A 36 13.82 1.09 -1.82
N ASP A 37 15.03 0.99 -1.30
CA ASP A 37 15.75 -0.27 -1.14
C ASP A 37 14.97 -1.31 -0.31
N ASN A 38 13.99 -0.86 0.48
CA ASN A 38 13.08 -1.74 1.22
C ASN A 38 11.66 -1.15 1.38
N VAL A 39 10.78 -1.40 0.40
CA VAL A 39 9.36 -1.00 0.47
C VAL A 39 8.61 -1.62 1.66
N GLY A 40 9.03 -2.80 2.13
CA GLY A 40 8.44 -3.45 3.30
C GLY A 40 8.75 -2.71 4.59
N GLU A 41 9.97 -2.22 4.74
CA GLU A 41 10.35 -1.41 5.89
C GLU A 41 9.58 -0.09 5.91
N LEU A 42 9.43 0.59 4.76
CA LEU A 42 8.59 1.79 4.68
C LEU A 42 7.13 1.48 5.08
N ALA A 43 6.56 0.39 4.57
CA ALA A 43 5.19 0.01 4.90
C ALA A 43 5.03 -0.26 6.40
N LEU A 44 5.99 -0.96 7.01
CA LEU A 44 5.99 -1.28 8.43
C LEU A 44 6.13 -0.02 9.30
N ARG A 45 7.05 0.89 8.96
CA ARG A 45 7.21 2.19 9.66
C ARG A 45 5.95 3.03 9.54
N ALA A 46 5.35 3.10 8.34
CA ALA A 46 4.12 3.84 8.12
C ALA A 46 2.95 3.25 8.93
N ASN A 47 2.80 1.93 8.94
CA ASN A 47 1.81 1.25 9.76
C ASN A 47 2.01 1.53 11.25
N GLN A 48 3.25 1.48 11.75
CA GLN A 48 3.59 1.80 13.14
C GLN A 48 3.29 3.25 13.52
N GLN A 49 3.64 4.21 12.65
CA GLN A 49 3.47 5.63 12.93
C GLN A 49 2.00 6.07 12.83
N LEU A 50 1.25 5.52 11.88
CA LEU A 50 -0.14 5.89 11.64
C LEU A 50 -1.13 5.08 12.48
N GLY A 51 -0.76 3.87 12.91
CA GLY A 51 -1.67 2.92 13.54
C GLY A 51 -2.77 2.42 12.61
N ILE A 52 -2.54 2.48 11.29
CA ILE A 52 -3.50 2.14 10.24
C ILE A 52 -2.85 1.10 9.31
N PRO A 53 -3.59 0.11 8.77
CA PRO A 53 -3.13 -0.71 7.66
C PRO A 53 -2.57 0.10 6.48
N VAL A 54 -1.44 -0.31 5.92
CA VAL A 54 -0.79 0.40 4.81
C VAL A 54 -0.51 -0.57 3.65
N VAL A 55 -0.91 -0.17 2.44
CA VAL A 55 -0.56 -0.86 1.19
C VAL A 55 0.29 0.08 0.34
N ILE A 56 1.53 -0.32 0.08
CA ILE A 56 2.42 0.35 -0.86
C ILE A 56 2.43 -0.45 -2.14
N THR A 57 2.22 0.21 -3.29
CA THR A 57 2.30 -0.47 -4.58
C THR A 57 3.43 0.06 -5.45
N GLY A 58 3.99 -0.81 -6.29
CA GLY A 58 5.04 -0.45 -7.23
C GLY A 58 5.56 -1.68 -7.97
N LYS A 59 6.89 -1.74 -8.17
CA LYS A 59 7.53 -2.95 -8.73
C LYS A 59 7.42 -4.16 -7.77
N LYS A 60 7.42 -3.87 -6.46
CA LYS A 60 7.05 -4.81 -5.41
C LYS A 60 5.98 -4.12 -4.59
N ASP A 61 4.92 -4.85 -4.31
CA ASP A 61 3.87 -4.38 -3.42
C ASP A 61 4.24 -4.77 -1.98
N ALA A 62 3.85 -3.95 -1.01
CA ALA A 62 4.04 -4.20 0.41
C ALA A 62 2.74 -3.94 1.15
N VAL A 63 2.34 -4.88 2.01
CA VAL A 63 1.18 -4.75 2.89
C VAL A 63 1.64 -4.82 4.32
N ALA A 64 1.31 -3.82 5.13
CA ALA A 64 1.58 -3.82 6.55
C ALA A 64 0.28 -3.68 7.37
N VAL A 65 0.07 -4.62 8.28
CA VAL A 65 -1.08 -4.69 9.20
C VAL A 65 -0.55 -5.14 10.55
N ASN A 66 -0.95 -4.49 11.64
CA ASN A 66 -0.63 -4.91 13.01
C ASN A 66 0.85 -5.28 13.23
N HIS A 67 1.77 -4.43 12.75
CA HIS A 67 3.23 -4.61 12.85
C HIS A 67 3.80 -5.84 12.11
N GLN A 68 3.00 -6.46 11.24
CA GLN A 68 3.44 -7.48 10.31
C GLN A 68 3.49 -6.90 8.90
N VAL A 69 4.37 -7.46 8.07
CA VAL A 69 4.51 -7.05 6.68
C VAL A 69 4.58 -8.25 5.74
N ARG A 70 3.95 -8.12 4.57
CA ARG A 70 4.03 -9.03 3.43
C ARG A 70 4.54 -8.27 2.21
N ILE A 71 5.38 -8.93 1.42
CA ILE A 71 5.90 -8.40 0.16
C ILE A 71 5.39 -9.29 -0.96
N LEU A 72 4.88 -8.67 -2.00
CA LEU A 72 4.42 -9.36 -3.21
C LEU A 72 5.25 -8.87 -4.39
N GLU A 73 5.67 -9.79 -5.24
CA GLU A 73 6.46 -9.52 -6.45
C GLU A 73 5.63 -9.82 -7.72
N ASN A 74 4.33 -9.57 -7.61
CA ASN A 74 3.33 -9.81 -8.65
C ASN A 74 3.16 -8.53 -9.50
N GLY A 75 2.53 -8.66 -10.66
CA GLY A 75 2.16 -7.53 -11.51
C GLY A 75 2.62 -7.70 -12.94
N SER A 76 2.12 -6.82 -13.80
CA SER A 76 2.47 -6.77 -15.22
C SER A 76 3.02 -5.41 -15.60
N GLU A 77 4.06 -5.40 -16.43
CA GLU A 77 4.62 -4.17 -17.03
C GLU A 77 3.58 -3.41 -17.88
N LEU A 78 2.44 -4.04 -18.18
CA LEU A 78 1.31 -3.40 -18.87
C LEU A 78 0.43 -2.55 -17.95
N MET A 79 0.41 -2.80 -16.64
CA MET A 79 -0.50 -2.10 -15.71
C MET A 79 -0.26 -0.58 -15.65
N PRO A 80 1.00 -0.07 -15.67
CA PRO A 80 1.26 1.37 -15.75
C PRO A 80 0.79 2.02 -17.05
N LEU A 81 0.58 1.24 -18.12
CA LEU A 81 0.11 1.74 -19.42
C LEU A 81 -1.41 1.97 -19.45
N VAL A 82 -2.14 1.52 -18.42
CA VAL A 82 -3.58 1.71 -18.29
C VAL A 82 -3.84 2.73 -17.18
N THR A 83 -4.40 3.88 -17.55
CA THR A 83 -4.76 4.92 -16.57
C THR A 83 -5.81 4.40 -15.59
N GLY A 84 -5.61 4.66 -14.30
CA GLY A 84 -6.59 4.38 -13.26
C GLY A 84 -6.52 2.99 -12.62
N THR A 85 -5.56 2.14 -13.01
CA THR A 85 -5.32 0.83 -12.35
C THR A 85 -5.10 0.97 -10.85
N GLY A 86 -4.28 1.94 -10.41
CA GLY A 86 -4.10 2.21 -8.99
C GLY A 86 -5.36 2.67 -8.25
N CYS A 87 -6.20 3.50 -8.89
CA CYS A 87 -7.46 3.97 -8.29
C CYS A 87 -8.47 2.83 -8.20
N LEU A 88 -8.55 2.00 -9.24
CA LEU A 88 -9.40 0.81 -9.26
C LEU A 88 -8.98 -0.18 -8.16
N LEU A 89 -7.68 -0.42 -8.00
CA LEU A 89 -7.17 -1.23 -6.89
C LEU A 89 -7.63 -0.68 -5.53
N GLY A 90 -7.59 0.64 -5.32
CA GLY A 90 -8.11 1.25 -4.10
C GLY A 90 -9.58 0.92 -3.84
N ALA A 91 -10.42 0.92 -4.88
CA ALA A 91 -11.82 0.53 -4.77
C ALA A 91 -12.01 -0.97 -4.48
N VAL A 92 -11.19 -1.83 -5.10
CA VAL A 92 -11.21 -3.29 -4.84
C VAL A 92 -10.79 -3.57 -3.40
N LEU A 93 -9.70 -2.99 -2.91
CA LEU A 93 -9.26 -3.13 -1.52
C LEU A 93 -10.38 -2.69 -0.55
N ALA A 94 -11.00 -1.53 -0.80
CA ALA A 94 -12.10 -1.03 0.03
C ALA A 94 -13.30 -1.99 0.10
N ALA A 95 -13.60 -2.71 -0.98
CA ALA A 95 -14.69 -3.70 -0.98
C ALA A 95 -14.37 -4.93 -0.13
N PHE A 96 -13.11 -5.36 -0.09
CA PHE A 96 -12.69 -6.58 0.61
C PHE A 96 -12.38 -6.36 2.08
N ILE A 97 -11.83 -5.20 2.48
CA ILE A 97 -11.54 -4.93 3.90
C ILE A 97 -12.79 -4.97 4.80
N HIS A 98 -13.99 -4.74 4.23
CA HIS A 98 -15.24 -4.81 4.99
C HIS A 98 -15.63 -6.25 5.36
N LEU A 99 -15.09 -7.25 4.66
CA LEU A 99 -15.38 -8.67 4.88
C LEU A 99 -14.37 -9.35 5.80
N ALA A 100 -13.23 -8.72 6.05
CA ALA A 100 -12.16 -9.28 6.87
C ALA A 100 -12.32 -8.91 8.34
N ASP A 101 -12.03 -9.87 9.22
CA ASP A 101 -11.84 -9.62 10.64
C ASP A 101 -10.40 -9.16 10.90
N GLU A 102 -10.12 -8.64 12.09
CA GLU A 102 -8.79 -8.10 12.44
C GLU A 102 -7.67 -9.14 12.24
N ASP A 103 -7.92 -10.40 12.58
CA ASP A 103 -6.95 -11.50 12.45
C ASP A 103 -6.72 -11.94 10.99
N SER A 104 -7.68 -11.72 10.09
CA SER A 104 -7.61 -12.16 8.68
C SER A 104 -7.33 -11.02 7.70
N LEU A 105 -7.23 -9.78 8.18
CA LEU A 105 -7.07 -8.60 7.34
C LEU A 105 -5.77 -8.64 6.51
N LEU A 106 -4.65 -9.08 7.11
CA LEU A 106 -3.38 -9.17 6.38
C LEU A 106 -3.48 -10.16 5.21
N ASP A 107 -4.00 -11.36 5.47
CA ASP A 107 -4.16 -12.41 4.47
C ASP A 107 -5.15 -11.97 3.37
N CYS A 108 -6.26 -11.32 3.76
CA CYS A 108 -7.23 -10.78 2.81
C CYS A 108 -6.61 -9.74 1.86
N LEU A 109 -5.81 -8.81 2.39
CA LEU A 109 -5.14 -7.79 1.57
C LEU A 109 -4.08 -8.42 0.64
N GLU A 110 -3.34 -9.42 1.12
CA GLU A 110 -2.38 -10.20 0.32
C GLU A 110 -3.08 -10.93 -0.85
N GLU A 111 -4.21 -11.59 -0.59
CA GLU A 111 -5.01 -12.27 -1.61
C GLU A 111 -5.56 -11.31 -2.66
N VAL A 112 -6.10 -10.16 -2.24
CA VAL A 112 -6.64 -9.15 -3.16
C VAL A 112 -5.56 -8.62 -4.11
N LEU A 113 -4.38 -8.30 -3.57
CA LEU A 113 -3.26 -7.84 -4.40
C LEU A 113 -2.78 -8.95 -5.34
N SER A 114 -2.73 -10.19 -4.86
CA SER A 114 -2.36 -11.34 -5.70
C SER A 114 -3.34 -11.58 -6.84
N ALA A 115 -4.63 -11.39 -6.60
CA ALA A 115 -5.67 -11.56 -7.61
C ALA A 115 -5.76 -10.38 -8.60
N TYR A 116 -5.43 -9.17 -8.16
CA TYR A 116 -5.51 -7.96 -8.97
C TYR A 116 -4.28 -7.74 -9.85
N SER A 117 -3.10 -7.97 -9.28
CA SER A 117 -1.79 -7.69 -9.91
C SER A 117 -1.28 -8.92 -10.67
N ILE A 118 -2.10 -9.54 -11.53
CA ILE A 118 -1.68 -10.66 -12.40
C ILE A 118 -1.10 -10.13 -13.72
#